data_AF-A0A7J6WWG5-F1
#
_entry.id   AF-A0A7J6WWG5-F1
#
_cell.length_a   1.000
_cell.length_b   1.000
_cell.length_c   1.000
_cell.angle_alpha   90.00
_cell.angle_beta   90.00
_cell.angle_gamma   90.00
#
_symmetry.space_group_name_H-M   'P 1'
#
loop_
_entity.id
_entity.type
_entity.pdbx_description
1 polymer ?
#
loop_
_entity_poly.entity_id
_entity_poly.type
_entity_poly.pdbx_seq_one_letter_code
_entity_poly.pdbx_strand_id
1 'polypeptide(L)'
;MLQLHQLPLPLLLIIINIISTEALDFLFNSFNATDLTLISDARVESSIIRLKNDSNQFSIGRAFYPSTIPIQLTNPTNLSSFSTSFVFSILPQPIEFDTGRNTEFNDPDDNHVGIDLNNIESQVTQSAGYYDSSNGVLVPVNMKNGQNIRAWIEFDGTQFEINVTIAPLSVSKPLRPLITFRNPVIAN
;
A
#
# COMPACT_ATOMS: atom_id res chain seq x y z
N MET A 1 -27.40 42.19 -61.67
CA MET A 1 -26.71 40.89 -61.51
C MET A 1 -25.58 41.13 -60.51
N LEU A 2 -25.79 40.80 -59.23
CA LEU A 2 -24.81 41.05 -58.15
C LEU A 2 -24.15 39.72 -57.79
N GLN A 3 -22.81 39.67 -57.85
CA GLN A 3 -22.00 38.49 -57.61
C GLN A 3 -21.55 38.48 -56.14
N LEU A 4 -22.10 37.57 -55.34
CA LEU A 4 -21.67 37.34 -53.95
C LEU A 4 -20.37 36.53 -53.97
N HIS A 5 -19.27 37.14 -53.54
CA HIS A 5 -18.01 36.44 -53.29
C HIS A 5 -18.07 35.77 -51.91
N GLN A 6 -17.97 34.45 -51.86
CA GLN A 6 -17.80 33.69 -50.63
C GLN A 6 -16.34 33.85 -50.14
N LEU A 7 -16.16 34.38 -48.93
CA LEU A 7 -14.87 34.38 -48.25
C LEU A 7 -14.67 33.05 -47.50
N PRO A 8 -13.48 32.43 -47.52
CA PRO A 8 -13.24 31.19 -46.80
C PRO A 8 -13.15 31.44 -45.29
N LEU A 9 -13.78 30.57 -44.49
CA LEU A 9 -13.67 30.56 -43.03
C LEU A 9 -12.24 30.19 -42.62
N PRO A 10 -11.57 30.88 -41.67
CA PRO A 10 -10.29 30.42 -41.16
C PRO A 10 -10.51 29.21 -40.23
N LEU A 11 -9.78 28.12 -40.49
CA LEU A 11 -9.72 26.96 -39.62
C LEU A 11 -8.91 27.31 -38.36
N LEU A 12 -9.58 27.48 -37.22
CA LEU A 12 -8.93 27.67 -35.93
C LEU A 12 -8.43 26.30 -35.43
N LEU A 13 -7.11 26.06 -35.53
CA LEU A 13 -6.49 24.87 -34.96
C LEU A 13 -6.24 25.09 -33.46
N ILE A 14 -7.10 24.52 -32.62
CA ILE A 14 -6.89 24.49 -31.16
C ILE A 14 -5.87 23.39 -30.86
N ILE A 15 -4.63 23.77 -30.56
CA ILE A 15 -3.61 22.85 -30.05
C ILE A 15 -3.94 22.60 -28.58
N ILE A 16 -4.63 21.50 -28.30
CA ILE A 16 -4.82 21.02 -26.93
C ILE A 16 -3.49 20.36 -26.53
N ASN A 17 -2.71 21.04 -25.69
CA ASN A 17 -1.58 20.40 -25.01
C ASN A 17 -2.14 19.38 -24.01
N ILE A 18 -2.32 18.14 -24.48
CA ILE A 18 -2.64 17.02 -23.60
C ILE A 18 -1.35 16.69 -22.86
N ILE A 19 -1.26 17.06 -21.58
CA ILE A 19 -0.21 16.56 -20.70
C ILE A 19 -0.51 15.08 -20.50
N SER A 20 0.27 14.19 -21.13
CA SER A 20 0.19 12.76 -20.84
C SER A 20 0.83 12.53 -19.47
N THR A 21 0.05 12.01 -18.53
CA THR A 21 0.56 11.46 -17.27
C THR A 21 0.75 9.96 -17.48
N GLU A 22 1.99 9.49 -17.32
CA GLU A 22 2.30 8.06 -17.37
C GLU A 22 2.16 7.48 -15.96
N ALA A 23 1.34 6.42 -15.82
CA ALA A 23 1.19 5.68 -14.57
C ALA A 23 1.84 4.31 -14.71
N LEU A 24 2.65 3.91 -13.72
CA LEU A 24 3.18 2.55 -13.63
C LEU A 24 2.14 1.66 -12.94
N ASP A 25 1.78 0.56 -13.59
CA ASP A 25 0.90 -0.46 -13.04
C ASP A 25 1.52 -1.86 -13.23
N PHE A 26 1.37 -2.71 -12.23
CA PHE A 26 1.81 -4.10 -12.28
C PHE A 26 0.96 -4.98 -11.37
N LEU A 27 0.73 -6.21 -11.79
CA LEU A 27 -0.06 -7.21 -11.08
C LEU A 27 0.69 -8.54 -11.03
N PHE A 28 0.94 -9.03 -9.82
CA PHE A 28 1.49 -10.35 -9.59
C PHE A 28 0.43 -11.25 -8.94
N ASN A 29 -0.10 -12.20 -9.71
CA ASN A 29 -0.96 -13.27 -9.18
C ASN A 29 -0.14 -14.50 -8.74
N SER A 30 1.14 -14.54 -9.12
CA SER A 30 2.12 -15.57 -8.81
C SER A 30 3.50 -14.96 -8.92
N PHE A 31 4.48 -15.49 -8.18
CA PHE A 31 5.86 -15.00 -8.21
C PHE A 31 6.84 -16.03 -8.77
N ASN A 32 7.86 -15.52 -9.44
CA ASN A 32 9.11 -16.21 -9.76
C ASN A 32 10.29 -15.46 -9.12
N ALA A 33 11.42 -16.15 -8.94
CA ALA A 33 12.62 -15.59 -8.31
C ALA A 33 13.21 -14.38 -9.07
N THR A 34 12.87 -14.21 -10.35
CA THR A 34 13.31 -13.07 -11.19
C THR A 34 12.41 -11.85 -11.10
N ASP A 35 11.20 -11.98 -10.55
CA ASP A 35 10.23 -10.87 -10.50
C ASP A 35 10.62 -9.81 -9.47
N LEU A 36 11.48 -10.17 -8.52
CA LEU A 36 11.80 -9.40 -7.33
C LEU A 36 13.29 -9.46 -7.02
N THR A 37 13.80 -8.40 -6.40
CA THR A 37 15.07 -8.47 -5.68
C THR A 37 14.81 -9.01 -4.28
N LEU A 38 15.25 -10.25 -4.03
CA LEU A 38 15.15 -10.92 -2.74
C LEU A 38 16.41 -10.69 -1.91
N ILE A 39 16.24 -10.37 -0.62
CA ILE A 39 17.34 -10.08 0.30
C ILE A 39 17.23 -10.95 1.55
N SER A 40 18.38 -11.44 2.03
CA SER A 40 18.52 -12.30 3.21
C SER A 40 17.74 -13.60 3.06
N ASP A 41 16.85 -13.95 4.01
CA ASP A 41 16.14 -15.23 4.01
C ASP A 41 14.90 -15.25 3.09
N ALA A 42 14.59 -14.13 2.42
CA ALA A 42 13.45 -14.03 1.53
C ALA A 42 13.64 -14.93 0.30
N ARG A 43 12.60 -15.71 -0.04
CA ARG A 43 12.61 -16.64 -1.18
C ARG A 43 11.24 -16.74 -1.83
N VAL A 44 11.23 -17.16 -3.09
CA VAL A 44 10.00 -17.65 -3.74
C VAL A 44 9.94 -19.16 -3.55
N GLU A 45 8.80 -19.65 -3.06
CA GLU A 45 8.54 -21.06 -2.84
C GLU A 45 7.14 -21.38 -3.37
N SER A 46 6.99 -22.29 -4.32
CA SER A 46 5.68 -22.64 -4.91
C SER A 46 4.85 -21.42 -5.34
N SER A 47 5.50 -20.45 -5.99
CA SER A 47 4.90 -19.21 -6.50
C SER A 47 4.43 -18.19 -5.45
N ILE A 48 4.74 -18.39 -4.17
CA ILE A 48 4.53 -17.39 -3.11
C ILE A 48 5.87 -16.85 -2.60
N ILE A 49 5.87 -15.63 -2.07
CA ILE A 49 7.03 -15.07 -1.37
C ILE A 49 6.97 -15.53 0.09
N ARG A 50 8.05 -16.12 0.57
CA ARG A 50 8.28 -16.33 2.00
C ARG A 50 9.38 -15.38 2.46
N LEU A 51 9.04 -14.49 3.39
CA LEU A 51 9.98 -13.50 3.91
C LEU A 51 10.86 -14.05 5.03
N LYS A 52 10.42 -15.11 5.72
CA LYS A 52 11.16 -15.75 6.81
C LYS A 52 11.47 -17.21 6.50
N ASN A 53 12.50 -17.70 7.17
CA ASN A 53 12.82 -19.11 7.29
C ASN A 53 12.24 -19.64 8.60
N ASP A 54 11.20 -20.47 8.48
CA ASP A 54 10.41 -20.98 9.61
C ASP A 54 11.25 -21.79 10.62
N SER A 55 12.43 -22.28 10.22
CA SER A 55 13.36 -23.01 11.09
C SER A 55 14.33 -22.10 11.87
N ASN A 56 14.31 -20.78 11.65
CA ASN A 56 15.23 -19.82 12.26
C ASN A 56 14.45 -18.71 12.98
N GLN A 57 14.52 -18.70 14.31
CA GLN A 57 13.84 -17.69 15.14
C GLN A 57 14.33 -16.24 14.90
N PHE A 58 15.53 -16.06 14.36
CA PHE A 58 16.12 -14.75 14.04
C PHE A 58 16.01 -14.40 12.55
N SER A 59 15.12 -15.07 11.81
CA SER A 59 15.01 -14.89 10.37
C SER A 59 14.50 -13.51 9.99
N ILE A 60 15.20 -12.89 9.04
CA ILE A 60 14.85 -11.60 8.44
C ILE A 60 14.96 -11.76 6.92
N GLY A 61 13.96 -11.28 6.19
CA GLY A 61 13.99 -11.22 4.74
C GLY A 61 13.20 -10.05 4.20
N ARG A 62 13.61 -9.56 3.04
CA ARG A 62 12.97 -8.45 2.33
C ARG A 62 12.84 -8.80 0.85
N ALA A 63 11.79 -8.30 0.22
CA ALA A 63 11.60 -8.41 -1.22
C ALA A 63 11.25 -7.03 -1.79
N PHE A 64 11.91 -6.64 -2.88
CA PHE A 64 11.71 -5.35 -3.54
C PHE A 64 11.35 -5.57 -5.01
N TYR A 65 10.44 -4.74 -5.52
CA TYR A 65 10.28 -4.59 -6.97
C TYR A 65 11.63 -4.13 -7.57
N PRO A 66 12.13 -4.76 -8.66
CA PRO A 66 13.52 -4.60 -9.09
C PRO A 66 13.83 -3.21 -9.66
N SER A 67 12.83 -2.42 -9.99
CA SER A 67 13.00 -1.06 -10.51
C SER A 67 12.54 -0.01 -9.50
N THR A 68 13.24 1.12 -9.46
CA THR A 68 12.86 2.24 -8.60
C THR A 68 11.59 2.90 -9.12
N ILE A 69 10.67 3.24 -8.22
CA ILE A 69 9.43 3.96 -8.54
C ILE A 69 9.58 5.40 -8.02
N PRO A 70 9.63 6.42 -8.90
CA PRO A 70 9.76 7.81 -8.47
C PRO A 70 8.49 8.31 -7.75
N ILE A 71 8.61 8.66 -6.47
CA ILE A 71 7.53 9.25 -5.67
C ILE A 71 7.53 10.78 -5.72
N GLN A 72 8.70 11.41 -5.78
CA GLN A 72 8.83 12.86 -5.89
C GLN A 72 9.15 13.24 -7.33
N LEU A 73 8.31 14.08 -7.94
CA LEU A 73 8.56 14.65 -9.26
C LEU A 73 9.46 15.88 -9.16
N THR A 74 9.77 16.50 -10.30
CA THR A 74 10.72 17.63 -10.45
C THR A 74 10.51 18.83 -9.52
N ASN A 75 9.37 18.92 -8.82
CA ASN A 75 9.09 19.89 -7.76
C ASN A 75 8.80 19.19 -6.42
N PRO A 76 9.44 19.61 -5.31
CA PRO A 76 9.35 18.91 -4.03
C PRO A 76 7.95 18.89 -3.40
N THR A 77 7.07 19.77 -3.86
CA THR A 77 5.68 19.89 -3.36
C THR A 77 4.70 18.95 -4.05
N ASN A 78 5.09 18.27 -5.14
CA ASN A 78 4.20 17.40 -5.89
C ASN A 78 4.67 15.95 -5.75
N LEU A 79 4.10 15.26 -4.77
CA LEU A 79 4.29 13.82 -4.62
C LEU A 79 3.31 13.08 -5.54
N SER A 80 3.79 12.02 -6.18
CA SER A 80 2.97 11.08 -6.93
C SER A 80 2.06 10.32 -5.98
N SER A 81 0.77 10.26 -6.32
CA SER A 81 -0.16 9.36 -5.65
C SER A 81 0.09 7.92 -6.07
N PHE A 82 -0.11 6.96 -5.17
CA PHE A 82 -0.05 5.54 -5.49
C PHE A 82 -1.13 4.77 -4.75
N SER A 83 -1.45 3.59 -5.28
CA SER A 83 -2.31 2.61 -4.63
C SER A 83 -1.65 1.25 -4.76
N THR A 84 -1.64 0.47 -3.70
CA THR A 84 -1.17 -0.92 -3.73
C THR A 84 -2.10 -1.80 -2.92
N SER A 85 -2.24 -3.05 -3.35
CA SER A 85 -2.92 -4.07 -2.56
C SER A 85 -2.20 -5.40 -2.69
N PHE A 86 -2.16 -6.15 -1.59
CA PHE A 86 -1.51 -7.45 -1.56
C PHE A 86 -2.20 -8.36 -0.55
N VAL A 87 -2.05 -9.67 -0.76
CA VAL A 87 -2.57 -10.70 0.14
C VAL A 87 -1.39 -11.30 0.89
N PHE A 88 -1.52 -11.42 2.21
CA PHE A 88 -0.51 -12.04 3.06
C PHE A 88 -1.18 -12.95 4.10
N SER A 89 -0.38 -13.83 4.70
CA SER A 89 -0.74 -14.67 5.83
C SER A 89 0.40 -14.67 6.83
N ILE A 90 0.09 -14.52 8.11
CA ILE A 90 1.06 -14.73 9.19
C ILE A 90 0.67 -16.04 9.86
N LEU A 91 1.53 -17.05 9.70
CA LEU A 91 1.30 -18.36 10.30
C LEU A 91 1.49 -18.27 11.82
N PRO A 92 0.63 -18.95 12.60
CA PRO A 92 0.82 -19.03 14.05
C PRO A 92 2.14 -19.76 14.34
N GLN A 93 2.91 -19.25 15.29
CA GLN A 93 4.04 -20.00 15.83
C GLN A 93 3.49 -21.06 16.79
N PRO A 94 3.79 -22.36 16.60
CA PRO A 94 3.18 -23.43 17.39
C PRO A 94 3.53 -23.38 18.88
N ILE A 95 4.67 -22.75 19.24
CA ILE A 95 5.07 -22.47 20.62
C ILE A 95 5.77 -21.12 20.61
N GLU A 96 5.19 -20.14 21.30
CA GLU A 96 5.79 -18.83 21.54
C GLU A 96 5.84 -18.63 23.06
N PHE A 97 7.04 -18.38 23.59
CA PHE A 97 7.20 -17.86 24.95
C PHE A 97 7.44 -16.35 24.82
N ASP A 98 6.39 -15.64 24.44
CA ASP A 98 6.40 -14.18 24.40
C ASP A 98 6.38 -13.67 25.84
N THR A 99 7.49 -13.06 26.25
CA THR A 99 7.65 -12.46 27.57
C THR A 99 7.65 -10.93 27.53
N GLY A 100 7.38 -10.32 26.37
CA GLY A 100 7.56 -8.88 26.19
C GLY A 100 6.63 -8.27 25.15
N ARG A 101 5.62 -7.54 25.62
CA ARG A 101 5.03 -6.45 24.83
C ARG A 101 6.11 -5.38 24.66
N ASN A 102 6.34 -4.91 23.44
CA ASN A 102 7.30 -3.84 23.15
C ASN A 102 6.76 -2.47 23.61
N THR A 103 6.57 -2.31 24.92
CA THR A 103 6.08 -1.06 25.54
C THR A 103 7.04 0.11 25.30
N GLU A 104 8.30 -0.18 25.01
CA GLU A 104 9.33 0.80 24.64
C GLU A 104 9.00 1.57 23.34
N PHE A 105 8.09 1.04 22.51
CA PHE A 105 7.64 1.65 21.25
C PHE A 105 6.13 1.95 21.23
N ASN A 106 5.48 2.06 22.39
CA ASN A 106 4.05 2.35 22.51
C ASN A 106 3.11 1.38 21.75
N ASP A 107 3.52 0.11 21.59
CA ASP A 107 2.71 -0.92 20.96
C ASP A 107 1.38 -1.12 21.73
N PRO A 108 0.20 -0.98 21.09
CA PRO A 108 -1.09 -1.04 21.77
C PRO A 108 -1.57 -2.45 22.15
N ASP A 109 -1.26 -3.50 21.39
CA ASP A 109 -1.83 -4.84 21.60
C ASP A 109 -1.16 -6.00 20.80
N ASP A 110 0.05 -5.82 20.25
CA ASP A 110 0.80 -6.83 19.47
C ASP A 110 0.03 -7.37 18.22
N ASN A 111 -1.09 -6.74 17.89
CA ASN A 111 -1.91 -7.06 16.72
C ASN A 111 -2.54 -5.76 16.18
N HIS A 112 -1.69 -4.83 15.76
CA HIS A 112 -2.08 -3.51 15.29
C HIS A 112 -1.56 -3.21 13.89
N VAL A 113 -2.16 -2.21 13.25
CA VAL A 113 -1.65 -1.55 12.05
C VAL A 113 -1.12 -0.19 12.48
N GLY A 114 0.06 0.20 11.99
CA GLY A 114 0.71 1.46 12.29
C GLY A 114 1.22 2.16 11.04
N ILE A 115 1.38 3.48 11.11
CA ILE A 115 2.08 4.29 10.10
C ILE A 115 3.37 4.83 10.72
N ASP A 116 4.50 4.34 10.23
CA ASP A 116 5.84 4.68 10.67
C ASP A 116 6.45 5.73 9.76
N LEU A 117 6.88 6.86 10.32
CA LEU A 117 7.58 7.91 9.58
C LEU A 117 8.99 8.08 10.15
N ASN A 118 9.97 7.48 9.48
CA ASN A 118 11.41 7.53 9.83
C ASN A 118 11.75 7.05 11.26
N ASN A 119 10.81 6.39 11.95
CA ASN A 119 10.96 5.84 13.30
C ASN A 119 10.07 4.59 13.45
N ILE A 120 10.47 3.68 14.34
CA ILE A 120 9.71 2.47 14.67
C ILE A 120 8.48 2.76 15.55
N GLU A 121 8.48 3.90 16.24
CA GLU A 121 7.28 4.39 16.93
C GLU A 121 6.35 5.05 15.91
N SER A 122 5.20 4.40 15.66
CA SER A 122 4.22 4.88 14.69
C SER A 122 3.63 6.23 15.07
N GLN A 123 3.35 7.06 14.07
CA GLN A 123 2.63 8.32 14.24
C GLN A 123 1.15 8.11 14.59
N VAL A 124 0.58 7.01 14.10
CA VAL A 124 -0.77 6.56 14.40
C VAL A 124 -0.80 5.04 14.39
N THR A 125 -1.53 4.46 15.34
CA THR A 125 -1.78 3.01 15.42
C THR A 125 -3.27 2.74 15.59
N GLN A 126 -3.70 1.56 15.14
CA GLN A 126 -5.01 1.03 15.46
C GLN A 126 -4.96 -0.49 15.53
N SER A 127 -5.61 -1.07 16.55
CA SER A 127 -5.83 -2.52 16.65
C SER A 127 -6.37 -3.08 15.32
N ALA A 128 -5.83 -4.21 14.89
CA ALA A 128 -6.15 -4.79 13.60
C ALA A 128 -7.63 -5.15 13.52
N GLY A 129 -8.29 -4.66 12.49
CA GLY A 129 -9.71 -4.85 12.24
C GLY A 129 -10.14 -4.22 10.93
N TYR A 130 -11.43 -4.32 10.63
CA TYR A 130 -12.04 -3.65 9.49
C TYR A 130 -13.42 -3.15 9.84
N TYR A 131 -13.84 -2.02 9.24
CA TYR A 131 -15.21 -1.54 9.40
C TYR A 131 -16.13 -2.29 8.43
N ASP A 132 -17.12 -3.00 8.96
CA ASP A 132 -18.13 -3.68 8.15
C ASP A 132 -18.88 -2.63 7.31
N SER A 133 -18.94 -2.85 5.99
CA SER A 133 -19.49 -1.85 5.07
C SER A 133 -21.01 -1.70 5.14
N SER A 134 -21.72 -2.65 5.77
CA SER A 134 -23.17 -2.62 5.94
C SER A 134 -23.62 -1.76 7.12
N ASN A 135 -22.84 -1.74 8.20
CA ASN A 135 -23.24 -1.14 9.49
C ASN A 135 -22.18 -0.23 10.11
N GLY A 136 -20.96 -0.18 9.57
CA GLY A 136 -19.86 0.66 10.03
C GLY A 136 -19.21 0.20 11.35
N VAL A 137 -19.54 -1.00 11.85
CA VAL A 137 -18.99 -1.55 13.09
C VAL A 137 -17.58 -2.09 12.83
N LEU A 138 -16.65 -1.81 13.74
CA LEU A 138 -15.29 -2.37 13.70
C LEU A 138 -15.34 -3.86 14.06
N VAL A 139 -14.93 -4.71 13.13
CA VAL A 139 -14.76 -6.15 13.31
C VAL A 139 -13.28 -6.44 13.54
N PRO A 140 -12.87 -6.97 14.71
CA PRO A 140 -11.48 -7.30 14.99
C PRO A 140 -10.94 -8.38 14.05
N VAL A 141 -9.65 -8.28 13.71
CA VAL A 141 -8.93 -9.27 12.90
C VAL A 141 -7.70 -9.72 13.68
N ASN A 142 -7.61 -11.02 13.96
CA ASN A 142 -6.35 -11.61 14.40
C ASN A 142 -5.49 -11.90 13.17
N MET A 143 -4.38 -11.17 13.02
CA MET A 143 -3.48 -11.32 11.88
C MET A 143 -2.60 -12.57 11.97
N LYS A 144 -2.40 -13.13 13.16
CA LYS A 144 -1.47 -14.23 13.47
C LYS A 144 -2.11 -15.63 13.42
N ASN A 145 -3.32 -15.77 12.88
CA ASN A 145 -4.04 -17.05 12.86
C ASN A 145 -3.87 -17.86 11.56
N GLY A 146 -3.00 -17.42 10.64
CA GLY A 146 -2.77 -18.08 9.35
C GLY A 146 -3.84 -17.85 8.29
N GLN A 147 -4.86 -17.01 8.54
CA GLN A 147 -5.82 -16.63 7.51
C GLN A 147 -5.21 -15.68 6.49
N ASN A 148 -5.67 -15.77 5.24
CA ASN A 148 -5.32 -14.79 4.21
C ASN A 148 -6.00 -13.46 4.50
N ILE A 149 -5.19 -12.40 4.61
CA ILE A 149 -5.63 -11.02 4.80
C ILE A 149 -5.21 -10.24 3.57
N ARG A 150 -6.10 -9.40 3.05
CA ARG A 150 -5.78 -8.43 2.03
C ARG A 150 -5.57 -7.06 2.69
N ALA A 151 -4.46 -6.43 2.37
CA ALA A 151 -4.19 -5.03 2.69
C ALA A 151 -4.36 -4.16 1.45
N TRP A 152 -4.84 -2.94 1.65
CA TRP A 152 -4.86 -1.86 0.69
C TRP A 152 -4.19 -0.65 1.31
N ILE A 153 -3.28 -0.03 0.57
CA ILE A 153 -2.59 1.19 0.96
C ILE A 153 -2.76 2.17 -0.19
N GLU A 154 -3.41 3.29 0.10
CA GLU A 154 -3.56 4.40 -0.82
C GLU A 154 -2.86 5.62 -0.27
N PHE A 155 -2.05 6.27 -1.12
CA PHE A 155 -1.41 7.53 -0.83
C PHE A 155 -1.89 8.60 -1.81
N ASP A 156 -2.47 9.68 -1.27
CA ASP A 156 -2.76 10.90 -2.00
C ASP A 156 -1.62 11.90 -1.79
N GLY A 157 -0.77 12.03 -2.82
CA GLY A 157 0.37 12.93 -2.79
C GLY A 157 0.02 14.42 -2.82
N THR A 158 -1.23 14.77 -3.17
CA THR A 158 -1.72 16.16 -3.14
C THR A 158 -2.21 16.57 -1.76
N GLN A 159 -2.75 15.62 -1.00
CA GLN A 159 -3.29 15.84 0.34
C GLN A 159 -2.34 15.42 1.46
N PHE A 160 -1.22 14.76 1.13
CA PHE A 160 -0.34 14.10 2.10
C PHE A 160 -1.15 13.16 3.00
N GLU A 161 -1.96 12.31 2.38
CA GLU A 161 -2.86 11.40 3.08
C GLU A 161 -2.52 9.95 2.75
N ILE A 162 -2.33 9.14 3.80
CA ILE A 162 -2.19 7.69 3.71
C ILE A 162 -3.47 7.07 4.27
N ASN A 163 -4.12 6.24 3.47
CA ASN A 163 -5.23 5.40 3.87
C ASN A 163 -4.78 3.94 3.89
N VAL A 164 -5.01 3.26 5.02
CA VAL A 164 -4.70 1.84 5.19
C VAL A 164 -5.98 1.10 5.51
N THR A 165 -6.27 0.07 4.72
CA THR A 165 -7.40 -0.84 4.93
C THR A 165 -6.88 -2.26 4.99
N ILE A 166 -7.39 -3.07 5.90
CA ILE A 166 -7.17 -4.52 5.91
C ILE A 166 -8.52 -5.22 6.00
N ALA A 167 -8.63 -6.45 5.49
CA ALA A 167 -9.76 -7.34 5.75
C ALA A 167 -9.38 -8.79 5.43
N PRO A 168 -10.06 -9.80 6.00
CA PRO A 168 -9.94 -11.19 5.53
C PRO A 168 -10.24 -11.28 4.03
N LEU A 169 -9.57 -12.18 3.31
CA LEU A 169 -9.68 -12.28 1.85
C LEU A 169 -11.10 -12.51 1.32
N SER A 170 -11.98 -13.13 2.14
CA SER A 170 -13.39 -13.36 1.83
C SER A 170 -14.27 -12.11 1.94
N VAL A 171 -13.75 -11.01 2.49
CA VAL A 171 -14.44 -9.75 2.70
C VAL A 171 -14.06 -8.78 1.59
N SER A 172 -15.05 -8.17 0.94
CA SER A 172 -14.83 -7.10 -0.04
C SER A 172 -14.14 -5.90 0.62
N LYS A 173 -13.38 -5.10 -0.15
CA LYS A 173 -12.69 -3.93 0.38
C LYS A 173 -13.67 -3.06 1.21
N PRO A 174 -13.42 -2.86 2.51
CA PRO A 174 -14.20 -1.96 3.34
C PRO A 174 -14.30 -0.55 2.74
N LEU A 175 -15.48 0.07 2.81
CA LEU A 175 -15.68 1.45 2.35
C LEU A 175 -14.93 2.49 3.20
N ARG A 176 -14.73 2.17 4.49
CA ARG A 176 -14.00 3.02 5.43
C ARG A 176 -12.63 2.39 5.71
N PRO A 177 -11.53 3.14 5.52
CA PRO A 177 -10.20 2.66 5.87
C PRO A 177 -10.09 2.44 7.38
N LEU A 178 -9.20 1.53 7.78
CA LEU A 178 -8.88 1.32 9.19
C LEU A 178 -8.18 2.56 9.76
N ILE A 179 -7.19 3.07 9.04
CA ILE A 179 -6.43 4.27 9.38
C ILE A 179 -6.49 5.25 8.21
N THR A 180 -6.80 6.51 8.52
CA THR A 180 -6.57 7.67 7.65
C THR A 180 -5.62 8.59 8.38
N PHE A 181 -4.46 8.86 7.78
CA PHE A 181 -3.47 9.78 8.33
C PHE A 181 -3.13 10.84 7.31
N ARG A 182 -3.50 12.09 7.62
CA ARG A 182 -3.26 13.25 6.77
C ARG A 182 -2.33 14.22 7.49
N ASN A 183 -1.10 14.34 7.02
CA ASN A 183 -0.12 15.23 7.62
C ASN A 183 1.00 15.61 6.62
N PRO A 184 1.28 16.92 6.40
CA PRO A 184 2.38 17.36 5.55
C PRO A 184 3.76 16.81 5.93
N VAL A 185 3.95 16.35 7.18
CA VAL A 185 5.20 15.70 7.62
C VAL A 185 5.56 14.45 6.78
N ILE A 186 4.58 13.84 6.09
CA ILE A 186 4.82 12.72 5.15
C ILE A 186 5.78 13.11 4.01
N ALA A 187 5.90 14.41 3.70
CA ALA A 187 6.77 14.90 2.64
C ALA A 187 8.21 15.22 3.10
N ASN A 188 8.51 15.08 4.40
CA ASN A 188 9.79 15.47 5.01
C ASN A 188 10.63 14.24 5.41
#